data_AF-A0A7J6AE02-F1
#
_entry.id   AF-A0A7J6AE02-F1
#
_cell.length_a   1.000
_cell.length_b   1.000
_cell.length_c   1.000
_cell.angle_alpha   90.00
_cell.angle_beta   90.00
_cell.angle_gamma   90.00
#
_symmetry.space_group_name_H-M   'P 1'
#
loop_
_entity.id
_entity.type
_entity.pdbx_description
1 polymer ?
#
loop_
_entity_poly.entity_id
_entity_poly.type
_entity_poly.pdbx_seq_one_letter_code
_entity_poly.pdbx_strand_id
1 'polypeptide(L)'
;MSKQAEILKDFLQPDLKKGDYVLKIRDVVSIHRQSQIELKKMDGYRFRVGTLEDTLYKDQPDMLEEWEQFYLKEEMKMEVIGVLEEFPCDSLNAGRVLMVCEDGKVFAYEDEHMHLVAKSLKELFDHGLQFPGNKRYNRGQAFEHMTDAQWDRVKKSAKMVTAKKQDQDLVDRMEESFLMNLDIITQRLQTEQPCRISSNVERHRGNRRRNTPRKSSTRTPHLCKDDCIKVEYKFKCDSQLKKSMPKHRRDLCVPVHVNI
;
A
#
# COMPACT_ATOMS: atom_id res chain seq x y z
N MET A 1 0.02 -22.84 35.31
CA MET A 1 0.72 -22.78 34.00
C MET A 1 1.09 -21.32 33.74
N SER A 2 2.19 -21.03 33.04
CA SER A 2 2.48 -19.64 32.64
C SER A 2 1.40 -19.13 31.68
N LYS A 3 1.10 -17.82 31.72
CA LYS A 3 0.15 -17.19 30.77
C LYS A 3 0.52 -17.50 29.32
N GLN A 4 1.81 -17.48 28.99
CA GLN A 4 2.29 -17.86 27.67
C GLN A 4 1.95 -19.32 27.33
N ALA A 5 2.12 -20.26 28.27
CA ALA A 5 1.83 -21.67 28.02
C ALA A 5 0.34 -21.93 27.72
N GLU A 6 -0.56 -21.15 28.33
CA GLU A 6 -2.00 -21.20 28.05
C GLU A 6 -2.31 -20.68 26.65
N ILE A 7 -1.77 -19.51 26.28
CA ILE A 7 -1.94 -18.95 24.93
C ILE A 7 -1.44 -19.92 23.86
N LEU A 8 -0.24 -20.47 24.06
CA LEU A 8 0.35 -21.44 23.13
C LEU A 8 -0.49 -22.71 23.03
N LYS A 9 -1.04 -23.20 24.15
CA LYS A 9 -1.93 -24.35 24.16
C LYS A 9 -3.17 -24.10 23.30
N ASP A 10 -3.75 -22.91 23.39
CA ASP A 10 -4.96 -22.54 22.64
C ASP A 10 -4.70 -22.46 21.14
N PHE A 11 -3.61 -21.83 20.71
CA PHE A 11 -3.21 -21.81 19.29
C PHE A 11 -2.84 -23.19 18.72
N LEU A 12 -2.48 -24.15 19.58
CA LEU A 12 -2.06 -25.50 19.18
C LEU A 12 -3.12 -26.58 19.41
N GLN A 13 -4.36 -26.19 19.73
CA GLN A 13 -5.44 -27.15 19.92
C GLN A 13 -5.67 -27.98 18.64
N PRO A 14 -5.67 -29.33 18.72
CA PRO A 14 -5.85 -30.19 17.54
C PRO A 14 -7.16 -29.95 16.79
N ASP A 15 -8.22 -29.57 17.50
CA ASP A 15 -9.54 -29.32 16.94
C ASP A 15 -9.62 -28.05 16.08
N LEU A 16 -8.60 -27.19 16.13
CA LEU A 16 -8.48 -26.06 15.20
C LEU A 16 -8.37 -26.58 13.76
N LYS A 17 -7.63 -27.66 13.52
CA LYS A 17 -7.41 -28.20 12.17
C LYS A 17 -8.63 -28.89 11.55
N LYS A 18 -9.75 -29.01 12.27
CA LYS A 18 -10.99 -29.61 11.77
C LYS A 18 -11.98 -28.51 11.40
N GLY A 19 -12.54 -28.54 10.20
CA GLY A 19 -13.53 -27.54 9.77
C GLY A 19 -12.89 -26.18 9.45
N ASP A 20 -13.52 -25.09 9.84
CA ASP A 20 -13.07 -23.73 9.51
C ASP A 20 -11.91 -23.27 10.40
N TYR A 21 -10.68 -23.62 9.99
CA TYR A 21 -9.45 -23.34 10.74
C TYR A 21 -9.22 -21.86 10.99
N VAL A 22 -9.40 -21.02 9.96
CA VAL A 22 -9.13 -19.58 10.02
C VAL A 22 -10.08 -18.89 11.01
N LEU A 23 -11.38 -19.21 10.97
CA LEU A 23 -12.34 -18.67 11.94
C LEU A 23 -12.00 -19.07 13.38
N LYS A 24 -11.61 -20.32 13.61
CA LYS A 24 -11.23 -20.76 14.95
C LYS A 24 -9.96 -20.07 15.45
N ILE A 25 -9.00 -19.80 14.56
CA ILE A 25 -7.83 -18.99 14.93
C ILE A 25 -8.25 -17.57 15.30
N ARG A 26 -9.18 -16.96 14.56
CA ARG A 26 -9.71 -15.63 14.91
C ARG A 26 -10.30 -15.59 16.32
N ASP A 27 -11.01 -16.63 16.73
CA ASP A 27 -11.55 -16.73 18.09
C ASP A 27 -10.41 -16.76 19.14
N VAL A 28 -9.35 -17.55 18.89
CA VAL A 28 -8.16 -17.62 19.75
C VAL A 28 -7.44 -16.28 19.81
N VAL A 29 -7.25 -15.60 18.67
CA VAL A 29 -6.64 -14.26 18.60
C VAL A 29 -7.46 -13.26 19.40
N SER A 30 -8.79 -13.33 19.31
CA SER A 30 -9.69 -12.43 20.04
C SER A 30 -9.61 -12.64 21.56
N ILE A 31 -9.54 -13.90 22.01
CA ILE A 31 -9.38 -14.25 23.43
C ILE A 31 -8.07 -13.70 24.00
N HIS A 32 -6.99 -13.79 23.22
CA HIS A 32 -5.63 -13.45 23.66
C HIS A 32 -5.13 -12.09 23.18
N ARG A 33 -6.00 -11.25 22.60
CA ARG A 33 -5.66 -9.94 22.03
C ARG A 33 -4.83 -9.10 23.01
N GLN A 34 -3.80 -8.43 22.50
CA GLN A 34 -2.79 -7.65 23.25
C GLN A 34 -1.88 -8.46 24.19
N SER A 35 -2.01 -9.79 24.24
CA SER A 35 -1.06 -10.60 25.00
C SER A 35 0.28 -10.70 24.27
N GLN A 36 1.36 -10.62 25.05
CA GLN A 36 2.72 -10.75 24.56
C GLN A 36 3.17 -12.21 24.69
N ILE A 37 3.83 -12.72 23.64
CA ILE A 37 4.42 -14.05 23.58
C ILE A 37 5.89 -13.89 23.20
N GLU A 38 6.77 -14.52 23.98
CA GLU A 38 8.17 -14.63 23.61
C GLU A 38 8.34 -15.79 22.62
N LEU A 39 8.77 -15.48 21.39
CA LEU A 39 9.12 -16.49 20.40
C LEU A 39 10.53 -17.00 20.67
N LYS A 40 10.74 -18.31 20.50
CA LYS A 40 12.08 -18.89 20.60
C LYS A 40 13.02 -18.30 19.54
N LYS A 41 14.32 -18.24 19.83
CA LYS A 41 15.38 -17.81 18.88
C LYS A 41 15.23 -16.40 18.31
N MET A 42 14.55 -15.49 19.02
CA MET A 42 14.45 -14.09 18.65
C MET A 42 14.79 -13.21 19.85
N ASP A 43 16.08 -12.94 20.06
CA ASP A 43 16.51 -12.00 21.10
C ASP A 43 16.15 -10.57 20.69
N GLY A 44 15.41 -9.86 21.56
CA GLY A 44 15.06 -8.46 21.36
C GLY A 44 13.74 -8.19 20.65
N TYR A 45 12.99 -9.22 20.23
CA TYR A 45 11.69 -9.06 19.57
C TYR A 45 10.56 -9.55 20.45
N ARG A 46 9.40 -8.89 20.37
CA ARG A 46 8.19 -9.29 21.09
C ARG A 46 7.05 -9.56 20.13
N PHE A 47 6.39 -10.71 20.24
CA PHE A 47 5.21 -10.99 19.45
C PHE A 47 3.95 -10.63 20.25
N ARG A 48 3.24 -9.60 19.80
CA ARG A 48 1.95 -9.20 20.38
C ARG A 48 0.82 -9.80 19.56
N VAL A 49 -0.01 -10.63 20.21
CA VAL A 49 -1.24 -11.16 19.62
C VAL A 49 -2.20 -10.01 19.32
N GLY A 50 -2.77 -9.99 18.12
CA GLY A 50 -3.66 -8.93 17.69
C GLY A 50 -4.31 -9.20 16.35
N THR A 51 -5.36 -8.45 16.06
CA THR A 51 -6.09 -8.49 14.79
C THR A 51 -5.53 -7.45 13.81
N LEU A 52 -6.10 -7.35 12.61
CA LEU A 52 -5.74 -6.30 11.63
C LEU A 52 -5.84 -4.88 12.22
N GLU A 53 -6.81 -4.65 13.11
CA GLU A 53 -7.01 -3.35 13.79
C GLU A 53 -5.86 -2.96 14.72
N ASP A 54 -5.07 -3.95 15.16
CA ASP A 54 -3.93 -3.76 16.06
C ASP A 54 -2.61 -3.50 15.30
N THR A 55 -2.70 -3.40 13.97
CA THR A 55 -1.57 -3.18 13.06
C THR A 55 -1.57 -1.75 12.51
N LEU A 56 -0.52 -1.39 11.78
CA LEU A 56 -0.46 -0.12 11.03
C LEU A 56 -1.48 -0.04 9.87
N TYR A 57 -2.11 -1.16 9.50
CA TYR A 57 -3.11 -1.27 8.44
C TYR A 57 -4.56 -1.18 8.96
N LYS A 58 -4.78 -0.73 10.21
CA LYS A 58 -6.12 -0.63 10.81
C LYS A 58 -7.14 0.16 9.97
N ASP A 59 -6.67 1.17 9.25
CA ASP A 59 -7.50 2.05 8.41
C ASP A 59 -7.59 1.55 6.96
N GLN A 60 -7.03 0.37 6.67
CA GLN A 60 -6.99 -0.27 5.36
C GLN A 60 -7.55 -1.70 5.46
N PRO A 61 -8.88 -1.86 5.68
CA PRO A 61 -9.50 -3.17 5.87
C PRO A 61 -9.36 -4.10 4.66
N ASP A 62 -9.15 -3.54 3.46
CA ASP A 62 -8.94 -4.29 2.22
C ASP A 62 -7.55 -4.93 2.13
N MET A 63 -6.60 -4.59 3.03
CA MET A 63 -5.25 -5.17 3.02
C MET A 63 -5.26 -6.68 3.23
N LEU A 64 -6.13 -7.20 4.10
CA LEU A 64 -6.24 -8.64 4.30
C LEU A 64 -6.71 -9.33 3.01
N GLU A 65 -7.71 -8.76 2.34
CA GLU A 65 -8.19 -9.28 1.06
C GLU A 65 -7.08 -9.26 -0.02
N GLU A 66 -6.27 -8.21 -0.03
CA GLU A 66 -5.11 -8.12 -0.93
C GLU A 66 -4.08 -9.23 -0.64
N TRP A 67 -3.74 -9.51 0.62
CA TRP A 67 -2.84 -10.60 0.99
C TRP A 67 -3.38 -11.97 0.58
N GLU A 68 -4.68 -12.18 0.75
CA GLU A 68 -5.38 -13.42 0.36
C GLU A 68 -5.36 -13.66 -1.16
N GLN A 69 -5.37 -12.61 -1.98
CA GLN A 69 -5.59 -12.70 -3.43
C GLN A 69 -4.34 -12.51 -4.30
N PHE A 70 -3.42 -11.63 -3.92
CA PHE A 70 -2.44 -11.10 -4.88
C PHE A 70 -1.01 -11.58 -4.69
N TYR A 71 -0.72 -12.32 -3.62
CA TYR A 71 0.64 -12.76 -3.30
C TYR A 71 0.89 -14.24 -3.62
N LEU A 72 -0.09 -15.11 -3.35
CA LEU A 72 0.02 -16.55 -3.60
C LEU A 72 -0.63 -16.93 -4.92
N LYS A 73 -0.16 -18.02 -5.52
CA LYS A 73 -0.69 -18.56 -6.77
C LYS A 73 -2.20 -18.88 -6.70
N GLU A 74 -2.65 -19.31 -5.54
CA GLU A 74 -4.06 -19.63 -5.26
C GLU A 74 -4.58 -18.65 -4.21
N GLU A 75 -5.84 -18.22 -4.35
CA GLU A 75 -6.51 -17.45 -3.29
C GLU A 75 -6.59 -18.32 -2.04
N MET A 76 -6.12 -17.78 -0.92
CA MET A 76 -6.09 -18.50 0.35
C MET A 76 -6.62 -17.61 1.46
N LYS A 77 -7.50 -18.14 2.31
CA LYS A 77 -7.96 -17.38 3.49
C LYS A 77 -6.84 -17.22 4.51
N MET A 78 -6.78 -16.03 5.09
CA MET A 78 -5.76 -15.66 6.06
C MET A 78 -6.40 -15.01 7.29
N GLU A 79 -5.76 -15.19 8.44
CA GLU A 79 -6.10 -14.47 9.66
C GLU A 79 -4.83 -13.81 10.22
N VAL A 80 -4.94 -12.53 10.56
CA VAL A 80 -3.89 -11.82 11.30
C VAL A 80 -3.83 -12.38 12.71
N ILE A 81 -2.66 -12.89 13.11
CA ILE A 81 -2.43 -13.44 14.44
C ILE A 81 -1.69 -12.48 15.37
N GLY A 82 -1.10 -11.42 14.81
CA GLY A 82 -0.51 -10.33 15.60
C GLY A 82 0.60 -9.60 14.89
N VAL A 83 1.40 -8.89 15.69
CA VAL A 83 2.49 -8.02 15.23
C VAL A 83 3.78 -8.39 15.93
N LEU A 84 4.87 -8.45 15.18
CA LEU A 84 6.22 -8.52 15.73
C LEU A 84 6.70 -7.09 16.02
N GLU A 85 6.91 -6.79 17.30
CA GLU A 85 7.37 -5.51 17.82
C GLU A 85 8.88 -5.52 18.04
N GLU A 86 9.47 -4.31 18.06
CA GLU A 86 10.87 -4.06 18.44
C GLU A 86 11.89 -4.67 17.48
N PHE A 87 11.62 -4.60 16.18
CA PHE A 87 12.63 -4.88 15.17
C PHE A 87 13.66 -3.75 15.13
N PRO A 88 14.98 -4.02 15.18
CA PRO A 88 16.02 -2.98 15.07
C PRO A 88 16.02 -2.44 13.63
N CYS A 89 15.10 -1.54 13.37
CA CYS A 89 14.95 -0.79 12.14
C CYS A 89 14.49 0.61 12.55
N ASP A 90 15.20 1.64 12.10
CA ASP A 90 14.98 3.04 12.47
C ASP A 90 13.65 3.63 11.95
N SER A 91 12.77 2.80 11.39
CA SER A 91 11.44 3.22 10.98
C SER A 91 10.47 3.11 12.16
N LEU A 92 9.90 4.25 12.55
CA LEU A 92 8.96 4.43 13.67
C LEU A 92 7.68 3.55 13.58
N ASN A 93 7.52 2.74 12.52
CA ASN A 93 6.35 1.94 12.20
C ASN A 93 6.69 0.44 11.94
N ALA A 94 7.83 -0.06 12.43
CA ALA A 94 8.40 -1.38 12.13
C ALA A 94 7.65 -2.61 12.72
N GLY A 95 6.33 -2.55 12.89
CA GLY A 95 5.53 -3.71 13.28
C GLY A 95 5.31 -4.63 12.08
N ARG A 96 5.91 -5.84 12.07
CA ARG A 96 5.65 -6.83 11.01
C ARG A 96 4.38 -7.61 11.31
N VAL A 97 3.46 -7.67 10.36
CA VAL A 97 2.19 -8.39 10.55
C VAL A 97 2.43 -9.87 10.36
N LEU A 98 2.06 -10.68 11.35
CA LEU A 98 2.03 -12.14 11.24
C LEU A 98 0.63 -12.61 10.95
N MET A 99 0.53 -13.54 10.00
CA MET A 99 -0.72 -14.13 9.55
C MET A 99 -0.60 -15.64 9.49
N VAL A 100 -1.72 -16.33 9.71
CA VAL A 100 -1.83 -17.75 9.40
C VAL A 100 -2.77 -17.94 8.22
N CYS A 101 -2.40 -18.86 7.34
CA CYS A 101 -3.16 -19.24 6.16
C CYS A 101 -4.06 -20.46 6.47
N GLU A 102 -5.11 -20.68 5.69
CA GLU A 102 -6.03 -21.82 5.84
C GLU A 102 -5.33 -23.19 5.76
N ASP A 103 -4.18 -23.27 5.08
CA ASP A 103 -3.33 -24.46 5.00
C ASP A 103 -2.41 -24.65 6.22
N GLY A 104 -2.49 -23.75 7.21
CA GLY A 104 -1.71 -23.77 8.44
C GLY A 104 -0.36 -23.05 8.36
N LYS A 105 0.09 -22.61 7.18
CA LYS A 105 1.37 -21.90 7.06
C LYS A 105 1.29 -20.51 7.67
N VAL A 106 2.43 -20.03 8.16
CA VAL A 106 2.54 -18.71 8.78
C VAL A 106 3.36 -17.80 7.87
N PHE A 107 2.82 -16.61 7.62
CA PHE A 107 3.42 -15.59 6.80
C PHE A 107 3.70 -14.33 7.62
N ALA A 108 4.78 -13.63 7.27
CA ALA A 108 5.06 -12.28 7.73
C ALA A 108 4.93 -11.30 6.56
N TYR A 109 4.25 -10.18 6.78
CA TYR A 109 4.19 -9.09 5.82
C TYR A 109 5.15 -7.97 6.22
N GLU A 110 5.99 -7.56 5.27
CA GLU A 110 6.99 -6.52 5.37
C GLU A 110 7.12 -5.80 4.04
N ASP A 111 6.99 -4.47 4.02
CA ASP A 111 7.43 -3.61 2.90
C ASP A 111 6.98 -4.13 1.51
N GLU A 112 5.69 -4.44 1.34
CA GLU A 112 5.11 -5.00 0.11
C GLU A 112 5.53 -6.44 -0.26
N HIS A 113 6.14 -7.14 0.70
CA HIS A 113 6.56 -8.53 0.56
C HIS A 113 5.90 -9.42 1.61
N MET A 114 5.49 -10.60 1.16
CA MET A 114 5.00 -11.65 2.05
C MET A 114 6.03 -12.77 2.15
N HIS A 115 6.41 -13.11 3.36
CA HIS A 115 7.47 -14.07 3.67
C HIS A 115 6.88 -15.31 4.33
N LEU A 116 7.16 -16.49 3.80
CA LEU A 116 6.85 -17.74 4.50
C LEU A 116 7.85 -17.94 5.65
N VAL A 117 7.38 -17.75 6.89
CA VAL A 117 8.23 -17.74 8.09
C VAL A 117 8.14 -19.01 8.93
N ALA A 118 7.06 -19.78 8.79
CA ALA A 118 6.92 -21.12 9.35
C ALA A 118 5.90 -21.95 8.56
N LYS A 119 6.03 -23.29 8.55
CA LYS A 119 5.06 -24.19 7.89
C LYS A 119 3.87 -24.52 8.79
N SER A 120 3.92 -24.15 10.07
CA SER A 120 2.82 -24.27 11.02
C SER A 120 2.99 -23.34 12.23
N LEU A 121 1.90 -23.04 12.94
CA LEU A 121 1.98 -22.38 14.26
C LEU A 121 2.85 -23.17 15.26
N LYS A 122 2.81 -24.50 15.20
CA LYS A 122 3.68 -25.35 16.04
C LYS A 122 5.16 -25.07 15.76
N GLU A 123 5.54 -25.02 14.49
CA GLU A 123 6.92 -24.70 14.09
C GLU A 123 7.31 -23.28 14.52
N LEU A 124 6.42 -22.29 14.34
CA LEU A 124 6.64 -20.92 14.80
C LEU A 124 6.95 -20.86 16.30
N PHE A 125 6.17 -21.55 17.14
CA PHE A 125 6.35 -21.51 18.60
C PHE A 125 7.49 -22.42 19.09
N ASP A 126 7.80 -23.51 18.39
CA ASP A 126 8.86 -24.45 18.78
C ASP A 126 10.26 -24.01 18.33
N HIS A 127 10.35 -23.32 17.20
CA HIS A 127 11.63 -22.97 16.57
C HIS A 127 11.83 -21.47 16.37
N GLY A 128 10.79 -20.66 16.54
CA GLY A 128 10.85 -19.22 16.31
C GLY A 128 10.44 -18.84 14.89
N LEU A 129 10.60 -17.55 14.60
CA LEU A 129 10.45 -17.00 13.26
C LEU A 129 11.71 -17.29 12.45
N GLN A 130 11.55 -17.81 11.23
CA GLN A 130 12.63 -17.83 10.27
C GLN A 130 12.63 -16.52 9.48
N PHE A 131 13.66 -15.69 9.69
CA PHE A 131 13.81 -14.43 8.96
C PHE A 131 15.25 -14.25 8.43
N PRO A 132 15.43 -13.88 7.14
CA PRO A 132 14.39 -13.74 6.11
C PRO A 132 13.67 -15.08 5.86
N GLY A 133 12.38 -15.00 5.51
CA GLY A 133 11.55 -16.20 5.32
C GLY A 133 12.07 -17.15 4.24
N ASN A 134 11.67 -18.42 4.30
CA ASN A 134 12.08 -19.47 3.36
C ASN A 134 11.72 -19.15 1.91
N LYS A 135 10.62 -18.44 1.72
CA LYS A 135 10.12 -17.97 0.43
C LYS A 135 9.62 -16.55 0.60
N ARG A 136 9.82 -15.74 -0.43
CA ARG A 136 9.32 -14.37 -0.55
C ARG A 136 8.36 -14.33 -1.72
N TYR A 137 7.24 -13.66 -1.52
CA TYR A 137 6.21 -13.43 -2.51
C TYR A 137 6.05 -11.94 -2.72
N ASN A 138 5.95 -11.54 -3.99
CA ASN A 138 5.70 -10.17 -4.38
C ASN A 138 4.22 -9.98 -4.70
N ARG A 139 3.73 -8.75 -4.50
CA ARG A 139 2.41 -8.36 -4.97
C ARG A 139 2.27 -8.62 -6.48
N GLY A 140 1.16 -9.24 -6.88
CA GLY A 140 0.87 -9.59 -8.28
C GLY A 140 1.48 -10.91 -8.75
N GLN A 141 2.33 -11.56 -7.94
CA GLN A 141 2.95 -12.83 -8.30
C GLN A 141 1.91 -13.95 -8.52
N ALA A 142 0.72 -13.81 -7.93
CA ALA A 142 -0.43 -14.68 -8.20
C ALA A 142 -0.72 -14.85 -9.71
N PHE A 143 -0.39 -13.85 -10.52
CA PHE A 143 -0.72 -13.78 -11.94
C PHE A 143 0.46 -14.08 -12.87
N GLU A 144 1.63 -14.44 -12.34
CA GLU A 144 2.86 -14.65 -13.13
C GLU A 144 2.68 -15.70 -14.24
N HIS A 145 1.78 -16.66 -14.04
CA HIS A 145 1.50 -17.75 -14.99
C HIS A 145 0.16 -17.61 -15.71
N MET A 146 -0.44 -16.42 -15.73
CA MET A 146 -1.63 -16.14 -16.52
C MET A 146 -1.31 -16.15 -18.03
N THR A 147 -2.09 -16.91 -18.79
CA THR A 147 -2.01 -16.95 -20.26
C THR A 147 -2.72 -15.76 -20.90
N ASP A 148 -2.37 -15.42 -22.14
CA ASP A 148 -3.02 -14.35 -22.91
C ASP A 148 -4.54 -14.56 -23.03
N ALA A 149 -4.96 -15.81 -23.26
CA ALA A 149 -6.38 -16.15 -23.33
C ALA A 149 -7.11 -15.92 -21.99
N GLN A 150 -6.43 -16.11 -20.85
CA GLN A 150 -6.99 -15.77 -19.54
C GLN A 150 -7.05 -14.25 -19.36
N TRP A 151 -6.00 -13.50 -19.71
CA TRP A 151 -6.01 -12.04 -19.68
C TRP A 151 -7.10 -11.43 -20.57
N ASP A 152 -7.32 -11.98 -21.76
CA ASP A 152 -8.37 -11.54 -22.66
C ASP A 152 -9.77 -11.75 -22.07
N ARG A 153 -9.97 -12.83 -21.31
CA ARG A 153 -11.22 -13.04 -20.54
C ARG A 153 -11.37 -11.98 -19.45
N VAL A 154 -10.30 -11.64 -18.72
CA VAL A 154 -10.33 -10.53 -17.73
C VAL A 154 -10.73 -9.22 -18.39
N LYS A 155 -10.07 -8.86 -19.49
CA LYS A 155 -10.31 -7.60 -20.22
C LYS A 155 -11.75 -7.49 -20.73
N LYS A 156 -12.36 -8.61 -21.12
CA LYS A 156 -13.76 -8.69 -21.59
C LYS A 156 -14.78 -8.79 -20.45
N SER A 157 -14.35 -8.92 -19.20
CA SER A 157 -15.27 -8.97 -18.07
C SER A 157 -16.07 -7.67 -17.96
N ALA A 158 -17.34 -7.77 -17.56
CA ALA A 158 -18.22 -6.60 -17.43
C ALA A 158 -17.62 -5.51 -16.52
N LYS A 159 -16.90 -5.92 -15.46
CA LYS A 159 -16.20 -5.01 -14.55
C LYS A 159 -15.10 -4.23 -15.27
N MET A 160 -14.19 -4.90 -15.99
CA MET A 160 -13.12 -4.23 -16.74
C MET A 160 -13.66 -3.35 -17.86
N VAL A 161 -14.70 -3.81 -18.57
CA VAL A 161 -15.34 -3.01 -19.62
C VAL A 161 -15.96 -1.74 -19.04
N THR A 162 -16.63 -1.85 -17.89
CA THR A 162 -17.25 -0.70 -17.21
C THR A 162 -16.19 0.27 -16.69
N ALA A 163 -15.15 -0.23 -16.02
CA ALA A 163 -14.04 0.58 -15.52
C ALA A 163 -13.33 1.31 -16.67
N LYS A 164 -12.99 0.60 -17.75
CA LYS A 164 -12.37 1.19 -18.93
C LYS A 164 -13.25 2.29 -19.57
N LYS A 165 -14.57 2.09 -19.58
CA LYS A 165 -15.51 3.11 -20.07
C LYS A 165 -15.54 4.33 -19.15
N GLN A 166 -15.56 4.12 -17.83
CA GLN A 166 -15.52 5.22 -16.85
C GLN A 166 -14.24 6.03 -16.96
N ASP A 167 -13.10 5.37 -17.15
CA ASP A 167 -11.81 6.02 -17.36
C ASP A 167 -11.82 6.82 -18.66
N GLN A 168 -12.33 6.25 -19.75
CA GLN A 168 -12.45 6.97 -21.03
C GLN A 168 -13.38 8.19 -20.91
N ASP A 169 -14.57 8.02 -20.32
CA ASP A 169 -15.51 9.12 -20.10
C ASP A 169 -14.90 10.23 -19.23
N LEU A 170 -14.02 9.89 -18.28
CA LEU A 170 -13.29 10.87 -17.47
C LEU A 170 -12.26 11.63 -18.31
N VAL A 171 -11.47 10.92 -19.12
CA VAL A 171 -10.48 11.52 -20.03
C VAL A 171 -11.17 12.48 -21.00
N ASP A 172 -12.21 12.02 -21.68
CA ASP A 172 -12.95 12.81 -22.68
C ASP A 172 -13.55 14.08 -22.06
N ARG A 173 -14.10 13.99 -20.84
CA ARG A 173 -14.64 15.17 -20.13
C ARG A 173 -13.57 16.18 -19.74
N MET A 174 -12.36 15.72 -19.44
CA MET A 174 -11.29 16.60 -18.97
C MET A 174 -10.41 17.12 -20.11
N GLU A 175 -10.44 16.48 -21.29
CA GLU A 175 -9.59 16.76 -22.44
C GLU A 175 -9.59 18.26 -22.81
N GLU A 176 -10.75 18.84 -23.08
CA GLU A 176 -10.86 20.25 -23.48
C GLU A 176 -10.26 21.20 -22.42
N SER A 177 -10.55 20.95 -21.14
CA SER A 177 -10.05 21.76 -20.04
C SER A 177 -8.53 21.67 -19.88
N PHE A 178 -7.96 20.48 -20.07
CA PHE A 178 -6.52 20.28 -20.03
C PHE A 178 -5.84 20.95 -21.21
N LEU A 179 -6.35 20.76 -22.42
CA LEU A 179 -5.82 21.38 -23.64
C LEU A 179 -5.86 22.92 -23.53
N MET A 180 -6.98 23.48 -23.07
CA MET A 180 -7.08 24.93 -22.84
C MET A 180 -6.05 25.44 -21.83
N ASN A 181 -5.84 24.72 -20.73
CA ASN A 181 -4.82 25.09 -19.74
C ASN A 181 -3.39 24.99 -20.32
N LEU A 182 -3.11 23.96 -21.11
CA LEU A 182 -1.81 23.79 -21.78
C LEU A 182 -1.54 24.91 -22.79
N ASP A 183 -2.56 25.33 -23.54
CA ASP A 183 -2.46 26.47 -24.47
C ASP A 183 -2.18 27.78 -23.73
N ILE A 184 -2.87 28.04 -22.62
CA ILE A 184 -2.62 29.22 -21.78
C ILE A 184 -1.18 29.22 -21.26
N ILE A 185 -0.67 28.08 -20.78
CA ILE A 185 0.71 27.94 -20.31
C ILE A 185 1.69 28.22 -21.46
N THR A 186 1.44 27.64 -22.63
CA THR A 186 2.28 27.79 -23.82
C THR A 186 2.34 29.25 -24.29
N GLN A 187 1.21 29.94 -24.32
CA GLN A 187 1.14 31.36 -24.67
C GLN A 187 1.96 32.22 -23.70
N ARG A 188 1.83 31.98 -22.38
CA ARG A 188 2.60 32.71 -21.36
C ARG A 188 4.10 32.55 -21.56
N LEU A 189 4.57 31.32 -21.79
CA LEU A 189 5.98 31.03 -22.05
C LEU A 189 6.51 31.70 -23.33
N GLN A 190 5.67 31.85 -24.35
CA GLN A 190 6.03 32.54 -25.59
C GLN A 190 6.07 34.07 -25.41
N THR A 191 5.15 34.63 -24.64
CA THR A 191 5.12 36.08 -24.34
C THR A 191 6.23 36.51 -23.37
N GLU A 192 6.81 35.59 -22.62
CA GLU A 192 7.90 35.83 -21.67
C GLU A 192 9.31 35.64 -22.29
N GLN A 193 9.44 35.41 -23.60
CA GLN A 193 10.75 35.54 -24.25
C GLN A 193 11.24 37.00 -24.18
N PRO A 194 12.46 37.26 -23.67
CA PRO A 194 12.91 38.62 -23.42
C PRO A 194 13.08 39.35 -24.75
N CYS A 195 12.45 40.53 -24.86
CA CYS A 195 12.79 41.51 -25.89
C CYS A 195 14.32 41.58 -26.00
N ARG A 196 14.86 41.18 -27.16
CA ARG A 196 16.25 41.41 -27.51
C ARG A 196 16.50 42.90 -27.30
N ILE A 197 17.28 43.23 -26.27
CA ILE A 197 17.83 44.57 -26.11
C ILE A 197 18.62 44.83 -27.39
N SER A 198 18.11 45.69 -28.26
CA SER A 198 18.85 46.16 -29.43
C SER A 198 20.09 46.85 -28.89
N SER A 199 21.25 46.29 -29.19
CA SER A 199 22.54 46.88 -28.86
C SER A 199 22.74 48.16 -29.68
N ASN A 200 22.25 49.29 -29.17
CA ASN A 200 22.76 50.59 -29.62
C ASN A 200 24.06 50.85 -28.87
N VAL A 201 25.15 50.58 -29.59
CA VAL A 201 26.49 51.05 -29.27
C VAL A 201 26.48 52.57 -29.39
N GLU A 202 26.36 53.27 -28.28
CA GLU A 202 26.70 54.70 -28.22
C GLU A 202 27.86 54.90 -27.24
N ARG A 203 29.02 55.12 -27.87
CA ARG A 203 30.26 55.53 -27.23
C ARG A 203 30.06 56.95 -26.70
N HIS A 204 30.15 57.14 -25.38
CA HIS A 204 30.78 58.36 -24.87
C HIS A 204 31.56 58.11 -23.58
N ARG A 205 32.84 58.49 -23.66
CA ARG A 205 33.83 58.55 -22.58
C ARG A 205 33.47 59.66 -21.60
N GLY A 206 33.64 59.44 -20.29
CA GLY A 206 33.63 60.52 -19.30
C GLY A 206 33.70 60.05 -17.84
N ASN A 207 34.90 60.13 -17.25
CA ASN A 207 35.24 59.85 -15.85
C ASN A 207 34.41 60.64 -14.80
N ARG A 208 34.17 60.04 -13.62
CA ARG A 208 34.79 60.33 -12.28
C ARG A 208 33.82 60.31 -11.06
N ARG A 209 34.08 59.36 -10.13
CA ARG A 209 34.04 59.40 -8.64
C ARG A 209 32.74 59.63 -7.81
N ARG A 210 32.44 58.59 -7.00
CA ARG A 210 32.11 58.52 -5.54
C ARG A 210 30.99 59.39 -4.93
N ASN A 211 29.89 58.75 -4.49
CA ASN A 211 29.46 58.58 -3.07
C ASN A 211 27.96 58.22 -2.96
N THR A 212 27.63 57.20 -2.15
CA THR A 212 26.29 56.88 -1.56
C THR A 212 25.96 57.86 -0.40
N PRO A 213 24.79 57.84 0.32
CA PRO A 213 23.64 56.91 0.29
C PRO A 213 22.21 57.56 0.43
N ARG A 214 21.13 56.84 0.07
CA ARG A 214 19.94 56.51 0.93
C ARG A 214 18.66 56.16 0.14
N LYS A 215 18.07 55.04 0.59
CA LYS A 215 16.64 54.72 0.83
C LYS A 215 15.64 54.89 -0.31
N SER A 216 15.04 53.77 -0.73
CA SER A 216 13.59 53.57 -0.59
C SER A 216 13.15 52.12 -0.84
N SER A 217 12.33 51.64 0.10
CA SER A 217 11.18 50.73 -0.08
C SER A 217 11.40 49.35 -0.73
N THR A 218 11.56 48.34 0.12
CA THR A 218 11.19 46.95 -0.16
C THR A 218 9.68 46.88 -0.42
N ARG A 219 9.27 46.59 -1.67
CA ARG A 219 7.94 46.03 -1.96
C ARG A 219 8.12 44.58 -2.37
N THR A 220 7.86 43.69 -1.42
CA THR A 220 7.52 42.28 -1.66
C THR A 220 6.26 42.22 -2.52
N PRO A 221 6.21 41.41 -3.60
CA PRO A 221 4.95 41.09 -4.25
C PRO A 221 4.14 40.19 -3.30
N HIS A 222 2.97 40.67 -2.88
CA HIS A 222 1.92 39.85 -2.31
C HIS A 222 1.50 38.82 -3.38
N LEU A 223 1.92 37.56 -3.23
CA LEU A 223 1.26 36.45 -3.88
C LEU A 223 -0.10 36.27 -3.19
N CYS A 224 -1.16 36.51 -3.97
CA CYS A 224 -2.53 36.20 -3.58
C CYS A 224 -2.62 34.72 -3.21
N LYS A 225 -3.08 34.47 -1.98
CA LYS A 225 -3.60 33.19 -1.55
C LYS A 225 -5.02 33.12 -2.10
N ASP A 226 -5.24 32.39 -3.18
CA ASP A 226 -6.57 31.90 -3.52
C ASP A 226 -6.45 30.49 -4.12
N ASP A 227 -7.12 29.56 -3.44
CA ASP A 227 -7.71 28.31 -3.92
C ASP A 227 -6.82 27.19 -4.46
N CYS A 228 -6.02 26.59 -3.57
CA CYS A 228 -5.75 25.16 -3.69
C CYS A 228 -7.04 24.39 -3.35
N ILE A 229 -7.77 23.95 -4.38
CA ILE A 229 -8.79 22.91 -4.24
C ILE A 229 -8.06 21.65 -3.74
N LYS A 230 -8.17 21.36 -2.44
CA LYS A 230 -7.84 20.05 -1.90
C LYS A 230 -8.87 19.05 -2.42
N VAL A 231 -8.53 18.34 -3.48
CA VAL A 231 -9.25 17.12 -3.86
C VAL A 231 -8.75 16.00 -2.95
N GLU A 232 -9.47 15.77 -1.84
CA GLU A 232 -9.31 14.54 -1.06
C GLU A 232 -9.88 13.37 -1.86
N TYR A 233 -9.01 12.56 -2.47
CA TYR A 233 -9.42 11.27 -3.03
C TYR A 233 -9.63 10.27 -1.89
N LYS A 234 -10.89 10.09 -1.51
CA LYS A 234 -11.33 9.01 -0.62
C LYS A 234 -11.65 7.79 -1.48
N PHE A 235 -10.70 6.87 -1.65
CA PHE A 235 -10.97 5.56 -2.21
C PHE A 235 -11.84 4.77 -1.21
N LYS A 236 -13.14 4.69 -1.48
CA LYS A 236 -14.03 3.72 -0.85
C LYS A 236 -14.11 2.50 -1.76
N CYS A 237 -13.55 1.38 -1.33
CA CYS A 237 -13.83 0.10 -1.95
C CYS A 237 -15.28 -0.30 -1.60
N ASP A 238 -16.15 -0.33 -2.60
CA ASP A 238 -17.59 -0.47 -2.39
C ASP A 238 -17.95 -1.91 -1.99
N SER A 239 -18.48 -2.09 -0.77
CA SER A 239 -18.78 -3.40 -0.16
C SER A 239 -19.90 -4.18 -0.86
N GLN A 240 -20.61 -3.54 -1.80
CA GLN A 240 -21.65 -4.17 -2.63
C GLN A 240 -21.11 -4.97 -3.83
N LEU A 241 -19.81 -4.86 -4.16
CA LEU A 241 -19.17 -5.63 -5.25
C LEU A 241 -19.10 -7.16 -5.03
N LYS A 242 -19.49 -7.65 -3.86
CA LYS A 242 -19.03 -8.95 -3.31
C LYS A 242 -20.10 -10.05 -3.15
N LYS A 243 -21.40 -9.79 -3.37
CA LYS A 243 -22.50 -10.73 -2.99
C LYS A 243 -23.10 -11.64 -4.08
N SER A 244 -22.57 -11.69 -5.30
CA SER A 244 -23.22 -12.42 -6.42
C SER A 244 -22.33 -13.38 -7.24
N MET A 245 -21.52 -14.25 -6.62
CA MET A 245 -20.69 -15.22 -7.37
C MET A 245 -20.85 -16.70 -6.95
N PRO A 246 -20.96 -17.66 -7.91
CA PRO A 246 -21.03 -19.11 -7.63
C PRO A 246 -19.69 -19.75 -7.22
N LYS A 247 -19.77 -20.89 -6.53
CA LYS A 247 -18.73 -21.52 -5.66
C LYS A 247 -17.52 -22.18 -6.35
N HIS A 248 -17.35 -22.10 -7.67
CA HIS A 248 -16.20 -22.74 -8.35
C HIS A 248 -15.58 -21.75 -9.33
N ARG A 249 -14.35 -21.29 -9.03
CA ARG A 249 -13.59 -20.22 -9.73
C ARG A 249 -14.21 -18.83 -9.65
N ARG A 250 -13.83 -18.08 -8.61
CA ARG A 250 -14.03 -16.62 -8.55
C ARG A 250 -12.98 -15.95 -9.44
N ASP A 251 -13.24 -15.99 -10.74
CA ASP A 251 -12.34 -15.46 -11.75
C ASP A 251 -12.28 -13.92 -11.71
N LEU A 252 -11.10 -13.43 -11.31
CA LEU A 252 -10.34 -12.32 -11.91
C LEU A 252 -10.72 -10.88 -11.49
N CYS A 253 -10.08 -10.41 -10.41
CA CYS A 253 -10.00 -8.99 -10.02
C CYS A 253 -8.65 -8.35 -10.44
N VAL A 254 -8.72 -7.04 -10.66
CA VAL A 254 -7.93 -6.17 -11.55
C VAL A 254 -6.51 -5.81 -11.04
N PRO A 255 -5.46 -5.80 -11.89
CA PRO A 255 -4.21 -5.10 -11.60
C PRO A 255 -4.34 -3.60 -11.88
N VAL A 256 -4.00 -2.79 -10.87
CA VAL A 256 -3.75 -1.35 -11.01
C VAL A 256 -2.54 -1.15 -11.94
N HIS A 257 -2.69 -0.30 -12.95
CA HIS A 257 -1.66 0.00 -13.93
C HIS A 257 -0.39 0.55 -13.25
N VAL A 258 0.74 -0.12 -13.48
CA VAL A 258 2.07 0.48 -13.35
C VAL A 258 2.43 0.98 -14.75
N ASN A 259 2.37 2.29 -14.97
CA ASN A 259 2.93 2.90 -16.17
C ASN A 259 4.44 3.05 -15.97
N ILE A 260 5.22 2.47 -16.89
CA ILE A 260 6.65 2.77 -17.12
C ILE A 260 6.73 3.95 -18.09
#